data_AF-A0A2M8F972-F1
#
_entry.id   AF-A0A2M8F972-F1
#
_cell.length_a   1.000
_cell.length_b   1.000
_cell.length_c   1.000
_cell.angle_alpha   90.00
_cell.angle_beta   90.00
_cell.angle_gamma   90.00
#
_symmetry.space_group_name_H-M   'P 1'
#
loop_
_entity.id
_entity.type
_entity.pdbx_description
1 polymer ?
#
loop_
_entity_poly.entity_id
_entity_poly.type
_entity_poly.pdbx_seq_one_letter_code
_entity_poly.pdbx_strand_id
1 'polypeptide(L)'
;MKKRILTPKKPHNASLQAYTKAVQRGRKGIHVVKNENGWAVKKIGNVQQAIFSTQKEAETHALRQKKNGNTVYVHGRDGRIKRVT
;
A
#
# COMPACT_ATOMS: atom_id res chain seq x y z
N MET A 1 -9.53 8.97 14.33
CA MET A 1 -8.48 9.16 13.31
C MET A 1 -9.10 9.00 11.92
N LYS A 2 -9.11 10.05 11.08
CA LYS A 2 -9.66 9.94 9.71
C LYS A 2 -8.81 8.96 8.91
N LYS A 3 -9.42 7.88 8.41
CA LYS A 3 -8.75 6.94 7.49
C LYS A 3 -8.35 7.73 6.24
N ARG A 4 -7.07 8.11 6.10
CA ARG A 4 -6.51 8.61 4.83
C ARG A 4 -6.44 7.44 3.86
N ILE A 5 -7.60 7.07 3.32
CA ILE A 5 -7.70 6.30 2.10
C ILE A 5 -7.32 7.29 1.01
N LEU A 6 -6.12 7.13 0.44
CA LEU A 6 -5.67 7.97 -0.66
C LEU A 6 -6.59 7.68 -1.86
N THR A 7 -7.42 8.65 -2.23
CA THR A 7 -8.32 8.55 -3.38
C THR A 7 -7.48 8.48 -4.65
N PRO A 8 -7.54 7.39 -5.43
CA PRO A 8 -6.70 7.25 -6.60
C PRO A 8 -7.15 8.23 -7.70
N LYS A 9 -6.19 8.91 -8.34
CA LYS A 9 -6.45 9.90 -9.41
C LYS A 9 -7.08 9.32 -10.69
N LYS A 10 -7.24 7.99 -10.82
CA LYS A 10 -7.82 7.31 -12.01
C LYS A 10 -8.73 6.11 -11.65
N PRO A 11 -9.92 6.33 -11.06
CA PRO A 11 -10.76 5.26 -10.52
C PRO A 11 -11.23 4.21 -11.55
N HIS A 12 -11.22 4.53 -12.85
CA HIS A 12 -11.59 3.63 -13.95
C HIS A 12 -10.48 2.66 -14.40
N ASN A 13 -9.30 2.67 -13.78
CA ASN A 13 -8.27 1.66 -14.05
C ASN A 13 -8.64 0.33 -13.35
N ALA A 14 -8.67 -0.78 -14.11
CA ALA A 14 -8.98 -2.11 -13.58
C ALA A 14 -8.12 -2.50 -12.36
N SER A 15 -6.84 -2.10 -12.32
CA SER A 15 -5.95 -2.34 -11.18
C SER A 15 -6.37 -1.56 -9.93
N LEU A 16 -6.97 -0.37 -10.10
CA LEU A 16 -7.47 0.47 -9.02
C LEU A 16 -8.83 -0.02 -8.50
N GLN A 17 -9.70 -0.51 -9.38
CA GLN A 17 -10.94 -1.18 -8.95
C GLN A 17 -10.64 -2.47 -8.18
N ALA A 18 -9.65 -3.26 -8.65
CA ALA A 18 -9.19 -4.44 -7.95
C ALA A 18 -8.59 -4.09 -6.57
N TYR A 19 -7.84 -2.99 -6.47
CA TYR A 19 -7.34 -2.44 -5.20
C TYR A 19 -8.48 -2.04 -4.26
N THR A 20 -9.43 -1.20 -4.69
CA THR A 20 -10.56 -0.77 -3.85
C THR A 20 -11.40 -1.97 -3.43
N LYS A 21 -11.70 -2.90 -4.33
CA LYS A 21 -12.39 -4.15 -4.01
C LYS A 21 -11.57 -5.03 -3.05
N ALA A 22 -10.24 -5.11 -3.17
CA ALA A 22 -9.41 -5.90 -2.27
C ALA A 22 -9.34 -5.32 -0.86
N VAL A 23 -9.19 -3.99 -0.74
CA VAL A 23 -9.27 -3.26 0.53
C VAL A 23 -10.66 -3.41 1.15
N GLN A 24 -11.72 -3.21 0.36
CA GLN A 24 -13.12 -3.34 0.81
C GLN A 24 -13.47 -4.78 1.23
N ARG A 25 -12.89 -5.79 0.55
CA ARG A 25 -13.04 -7.22 0.90
C ARG A 25 -12.05 -7.69 1.97
N GLY A 26 -11.25 -6.81 2.57
CA GLY A 26 -10.31 -7.16 3.64
C GLY A 26 -9.19 -8.13 3.23
N ARG A 27 -8.87 -8.23 1.93
CA ARG A 27 -7.80 -9.12 1.46
C ARG A 27 -6.47 -8.64 2.06
N LYS A 28 -5.71 -9.55 2.67
CA LYS A 28 -4.47 -9.28 3.41
C LYS A 28 -3.37 -8.79 2.44
N GLY A 29 -3.29 -7.48 2.22
CA GLY A 29 -2.26 -6.82 1.43
C GLY A 29 -1.28 -6.03 2.30
N ILE A 30 -0.08 -5.81 1.77
CA ILE A 30 0.92 -4.89 2.34
C ILE A 30 0.98 -3.67 1.43
N HIS A 31 0.92 -2.48 2.00
CA HIS A 31 0.85 -1.21 1.28
C HIS A 31 2.04 -0.34 1.65
N VAL A 32 2.77 0.14 0.65
CA VAL A 32 3.81 1.15 0.80
C VAL A 32 3.22 2.49 0.35
N VAL A 33 3.01 3.41 1.29
CA VAL A 33 2.37 4.71 1.04
C VAL A 33 3.27 5.87 1.45
N LYS A 34 3.20 6.99 0.73
CA LYS A 34 3.87 8.21 1.15
C LYS A 34 3.19 8.74 2.43
N ASN A 35 4.01 9.10 3.42
CA ASN A 35 3.62 9.73 4.68
C ASN A 35 4.37 11.07 4.85
N GLU A 36 3.93 11.91 5.77
CA GLU A 36 4.56 13.19 6.13
C GLU A 36 6.04 12.99 6.50
N ASN A 37 6.31 11.96 7.31
CA ASN A 37 7.66 11.67 7.81
C ASN A 37 8.46 10.71 6.91
N GLY A 38 7.98 10.37 5.71
CA GLY A 38 8.68 9.38 4.85
C GLY A 38 7.73 8.47 4.09
N TRP A 39 7.92 7.15 4.22
CA TRP A 39 7.23 6.09 3.51
C TRP A 39 6.76 5.03 4.50
N ALA A 40 5.44 4.88 4.63
CA ALA A 40 4.84 3.96 5.59
C ALA A 40 4.51 2.61 4.93
N VAL A 41 4.86 1.52 5.61
CA VAL A 41 4.44 0.15 5.29
C VAL A 41 3.25 -0.19 6.18
N LYS A 42 2.08 -0.39 5.58
CA LYS A 42 0.82 -0.71 6.24
C LYS A 42 0.38 -2.11 5.86
N LYS A 43 0.04 -2.93 6.86
CA LYS A 43 -0.55 -4.25 6.63
C LYS A 43 -2.03 -4.21 6.99
N ILE A 44 -2.88 -4.72 6.10
CA ILE A 44 -4.32 -4.79 6.38
C ILE A 44 -4.56 -5.63 7.64
N GLY A 45 -5.32 -5.07 8.59
CA GLY A 45 -5.61 -5.68 9.89
C GLY A 45 -4.55 -5.44 10.97
N ASN A 46 -3.46 -4.72 10.67
CA ASN A 46 -2.49 -4.30 11.68
C ASN A 46 -2.61 -2.79 11.93
N VAL A 47 -2.60 -2.39 13.20
CA VAL A 47 -2.63 -0.98 13.63
C VAL A 47 -1.25 -0.34 13.46
N GLN A 48 -0.18 -1.12 13.54
CA GLN A 48 1.18 -0.63 13.47
C GLN A 48 1.64 -0.44 12.02
N GLN A 49 2.39 0.64 11.79
CA GLN A 49 3.01 1.00 10.52
C GLN A 49 4.49 1.28 10.73
N ALA A 50 5.35 0.73 9.88
CA ALA A 50 6.77 1.05 9.88
C ALA A 50 7.03 2.21 8.91
N ILE A 51 7.84 3.20 9.30
CA ILE A 51 8.17 4.38 8.48
C ILE A 51 9.63 4.31 8.05
N PHE A 52 9.87 4.60 6.77
CA PHE A 52 11.19 4.62 6.15
C PHE A 52 11.43 5.96 5.45
N SER A 53 12.69 6.36 5.32
CA SER A 53 13.06 7.61 4.66
C SER A 53 12.77 7.57 3.16
N THR A 54 12.97 6.41 2.52
CA THR A 54 12.79 6.23 1.08
C THR A 54 11.73 5.19 0.71
N GLN A 55 11.20 5.29 -0.51
CA GLN A 55 10.24 4.33 -1.05
C GLN A 55 10.88 2.95 -1.21
N LYS A 56 12.16 2.91 -1.59
CA LYS A 56 12.92 1.70 -1.86
C LYS A 56 13.12 0.87 -0.58
N GLU A 57 13.41 1.53 0.53
CA GLU A 57 13.52 0.86 1.85
C GLU A 57 12.18 0.29 2.29
N ALA A 58 11.10 1.07 2.14
CA ALA A 58 9.76 0.61 2.47
C ALA A 58 9.31 -0.56 1.59
N GLU A 59 9.63 -0.54 0.29
CA GLU A 59 9.37 -1.64 -0.65
C GLU A 59 10.14 -2.90 -0.27
N THR A 60 11.44 -2.77 0.02
CA THR A 60 12.28 -3.89 0.48
C THR A 60 11.72 -4.50 1.76
N HIS A 61 11.34 -3.67 2.73
CA HIS A 61 10.76 -4.14 3.98
C HIS A 61 9.39 -4.81 3.77
N ALA A 62 8.54 -4.24 2.92
CA ALA A 62 7.24 -4.84 2.58
C ALA A 62 7.38 -6.22 1.91
N LEU A 63 8.38 -6.38 1.03
CA LEU A 63 8.68 -7.67 0.39
C LEU A 63 9.19 -8.70 1.40
N ARG A 64 10.02 -8.32 2.37
CA ARG A 64 10.45 -9.21 3.46
C ARG A 64 9.29 -9.69 4.34
N GLN A 65 8.25 -8.85 4.50
CA GLN A 65 7.06 -9.20 5.27
C GLN A 65 6.02 -10.00 4.47
N LYS A 66 6.21 -10.14 3.16
CA LYS A 66 5.30 -10.86 2.29
C LYS A 66 5.31 -12.34 2.68
N LYS A 67 4.17 -12.84 3.15
CA LYS A 67 3.90 -14.28 3.34
C LYS A 67 3.08 -14.78 2.15
N ASN A 68 3.05 -16.09 1.94
CA ASN A 68 2.25 -16.73 0.87
C ASN A 68 0.79 -16.21 0.89
N GLY A 69 0.35 -15.63 -0.22
CA GLY A 69 -0.98 -15.04 -0.39
C GLY A 69 -1.10 -13.52 -0.20
N ASN A 70 -0.08 -12.85 0.37
CA ASN A 70 -0.10 -11.39 0.49
C ASN A 70 0.46 -10.72 -0.77
N THR A 71 -0.22 -9.69 -1.27
CA THR A 71 0.27 -8.86 -2.37
C THR A 71 0.83 -7.55 -1.82
N VAL A 72 1.96 -7.09 -2.37
CA VAL A 72 2.55 -5.79 -2.04
C VAL A 72 2.09 -4.75 -3.07
N TYR A 73 1.53 -3.65 -2.57
CA TYR A 73 1.09 -2.51 -3.36
C TYR A 73 1.94 -1.29 -2.98
N VAL A 74 2.55 -0.65 -3.97
CA VAL A 74 3.35 0.56 -3.76
C VAL A 74 2.63 1.74 -4.40
N HIS A 75 2.39 2.78 -3.62
CA HIS A 75 1.77 4.02 -4.06
C HIS A 75 2.88 5.01 -4.45
N GLY A 76 2.95 5.41 -5.72
CA GLY A 76 3.86 6.44 -6.20
C GLY A 76 3.53 7.82 -5.62
N ARG A 77 4.51 8.75 -5.68
CA ARG A 77 4.31 10.16 -5.28
C ARG A 77 3.25 10.87 -6.14
N ASP A 78 3.05 10.37 -7.36
CA ASP A 78 2.05 10.82 -8.34
C ASP A 78 0.65 10.24 -8.08
N GLY A 79 0.49 9.41 -7.04
CA GLY A 79 -0.75 8.74 -6.71
C GLY A 79 -1.06 7.51 -7.58
N ARG A 80 -0.13 7.06 -8.44
CA ARG A 80 -0.26 5.79 -9.17
C ARG A 80 0.02 4.62 -8.21
N ILE A 81 -0.64 3.49 -8.42
CA ILE A 81 -0.42 2.28 -7.62
C ILE A 81 0.22 1.23 -8.53
N LYS A 82 1.38 0.70 -8.12
CA LYS A 82 2.03 -0.45 -8.77
C LYS A 82 1.90 -1.69 -7.86
N ARG A 83 1.61 -2.84 -8.46
CA ARG A 83 1.76 -4.14 -7.78
C ARG A 83 3.22 -4.54 -7.89
N VAL A 84 3.81 -4.97 -6.78
CA VAL A 84 5.17 -5.52 -6.76
C VAL A 84 5.05 -7.03 -6.54
N THR A 85 5.48 -7.79 -7.54
CA THR A 85 5.50 -9.26 -7.52
C THR A 85 6.77 -9.77 -6.90
#